data_AF-A0A7S2MSA9-F1
#
_entry.id   AF-A0A7S2MSA9-F1
#
_cell.length_a   1.000
_cell.length_b   1.000
_cell.length_c   1.000
_cell.angle_alpha   90.00
_cell.angle_beta   90.00
_cell.angle_gamma   90.00
#
_symmetry.space_group_name_H-M   'P 1'
#
loop_
_entity.id
_entity.type
_entity.pdbx_description
1 polymer ?
#
loop_
_entity_poly.entity_id
_entity_poly.type
_entity_poly.pdbx_seq_one_letter_code
_entity_poly.pdbx_strand_id
1 'polypeptide(L)'
;FAVLVEVYTLRTMKARLIPFMIFFAANGGAFKFPHHCYHSRSITSFRAEASTTINENEAILRLPMFLDEVELLSKRPASALSPQEMILIAKSFLATSGGLGGDPAMLSSSFTFEGPVVGPLSKDEFVGAIGSVDFAAAFPDFTSEFYGFHVDPLEGDRVWYTARGKGKNTGPLIPFVPEKSGTGKMVVNPPQVCSLTIDHSTRLITRYTIGYVVDRTVGNTGGLGGLYGILYALGRPLPFPEANPWKKSLPYDLFQKIGGLLQKLQ
;
A
#
# COMPACT_ATOMS: atom_id res chain seq x y z
N PHE A 1 22.50 3.09 10.13
CA PHE A 1 22.14 1.65 10.22
C PHE A 1 23.13 0.77 10.99
N ALA A 2 24.34 1.26 11.35
CA ALA A 2 25.35 0.45 12.06
C ALA A 2 25.21 0.36 13.60
N VAL A 3 24.21 1.00 14.22
CA VAL A 3 24.08 1.08 15.71
C VAL A 3 23.07 0.07 16.28
N LEU A 4 22.30 -0.64 15.44
CA LEU A 4 21.19 -1.51 15.89
C LEU A 4 21.58 -2.97 16.19
N VAL A 5 22.85 -3.35 16.05
CA VAL A 5 23.29 -4.76 16.10
C VAL A 5 23.49 -5.28 17.54
N GLU A 6 23.57 -4.41 18.55
CA GLU A 6 24.08 -4.82 19.87
C GLU A 6 23.01 -5.36 20.86
N VAL A 7 21.72 -5.38 20.53
CA VAL A 7 20.65 -5.63 21.54
C VAL A 7 19.93 -6.99 21.41
N TYR A 8 20.17 -7.78 20.35
CA TYR A 8 19.47 -9.06 20.19
C TYR A 8 20.21 -10.26 20.79
N THR A 9 20.30 -10.31 22.12
CA THR A 9 20.56 -11.57 22.83
C THR A 9 19.64 -11.69 24.04
N LEU A 10 19.00 -12.87 24.18
CA LEU A 10 18.19 -13.35 25.31
C LEU A 10 16.70 -12.97 25.35
N ARG A 11 15.83 -13.87 24.88
CA ARG A 11 14.97 -14.71 25.76
C ARG A 11 13.98 -15.54 24.94
N THR A 12 14.11 -16.86 25.10
CA THR A 12 13.15 -17.91 24.75
C THR A 12 12.03 -17.95 25.80
N MET A 13 10.79 -18.28 25.39
CA MET A 13 9.94 -19.26 26.09
C MET A 13 8.69 -19.67 25.28
N LYS A 14 8.32 -20.94 25.50
CA LYS A 14 7.36 -21.81 24.81
C LYS A 14 5.91 -21.59 25.28
N ALA A 15 4.92 -21.89 24.43
CA ALA A 15 3.69 -22.61 24.82
C ALA A 15 2.89 -23.11 23.58
N ARG A 16 2.25 -24.28 23.74
CA ARG A 16 1.58 -25.13 22.73
C ARG A 16 0.04 -24.93 22.71
N LEU A 17 -0.53 -25.25 21.53
CA LEU A 17 -1.85 -25.80 21.12
C LEU A 17 -3.04 -25.90 22.12
N ILE A 18 -4.26 -25.68 21.59
CA ILE A 18 -5.34 -26.67 21.29
C ILE A 18 -6.54 -25.96 20.59
N PRO A 19 -7.25 -26.58 19.60
CA PRO A 19 -8.42 -26.00 18.91
C PRO A 19 -9.77 -26.55 19.44
N PHE A 20 -10.87 -25.81 19.22
CA PHE A 20 -12.23 -26.36 19.34
C PHE A 20 -13.12 -25.83 18.20
N MET A 21 -13.86 -26.76 17.61
CA MET A 21 -14.77 -26.62 16.46
C MET A 21 -16.14 -27.11 16.94
N ILE A 22 -17.22 -26.34 16.75
CA ILE A 22 -18.61 -26.84 16.89
C ILE A 22 -19.51 -26.20 15.82
N PHE A 23 -20.28 -27.08 15.16
CA PHE A 23 -21.35 -26.89 14.17
C PHE A 23 -22.72 -26.73 14.86
N PHE A 24 -23.68 -26.02 14.24
CA PHE A 24 -25.14 -26.31 14.17
C PHE A 24 -25.75 -25.31 13.15
N ALA A 25 -26.21 -25.72 11.96
CA ALA A 25 -27.47 -26.37 11.58
C ALA A 25 -28.55 -25.37 11.09
N ALA A 26 -29.13 -25.74 9.96
CA ALA A 26 -30.09 -25.01 9.16
C ALA A 26 -31.51 -24.98 9.75
N ASN A 27 -32.32 -24.00 9.32
CA ASN A 27 -33.76 -24.20 9.18
C ASN A 27 -34.31 -23.39 8.01
N GLY A 28 -35.03 -24.09 7.13
CA GLY A 28 -35.73 -23.55 5.99
C GLY A 28 -37.11 -22.99 6.37
N GLY A 29 -37.52 -21.96 5.64
CA GLY A 29 -38.87 -21.42 5.64
C GLY A 29 -39.26 -21.02 4.23
N ALA A 30 -40.30 -21.65 3.70
CA ALA A 30 -40.83 -21.42 2.36
C ALA A 30 -41.45 -20.02 2.24
N PHE A 31 -41.00 -19.24 1.25
CA PHE A 31 -41.55 -17.94 0.91
C PHE A 31 -42.69 -18.08 -0.09
N LYS A 32 -43.90 -17.64 0.29
CA LYS A 32 -45.04 -17.48 -0.62
C LYS A 32 -44.90 -16.18 -1.41
N PHE A 33 -45.00 -16.25 -2.72
CA PHE A 33 -45.06 -15.08 -3.61
C PHE A 33 -46.48 -14.49 -3.62
N PRO A 34 -46.65 -13.18 -3.37
CA PRO A 34 -47.89 -12.50 -3.73
C PRO A 34 -47.86 -12.09 -5.20
N HIS A 35 -48.96 -12.36 -5.90
CA HIS A 35 -49.24 -11.82 -7.23
C HIS A 35 -49.30 -10.29 -7.16
N HIS A 36 -48.23 -9.62 -7.58
CA HIS A 36 -48.27 -8.19 -7.84
C HIS A 36 -48.71 -7.92 -9.27
N CYS A 37 -49.80 -7.16 -9.37
CA CYS A 37 -50.34 -6.54 -10.57
C CYS A 37 -49.23 -5.75 -11.29
N TYR A 38 -48.92 -6.10 -12.54
CA TYR A 38 -48.04 -5.33 -13.41
C TYR A 38 -48.77 -4.04 -13.81
N HIS A 39 -48.53 -2.95 -13.09
CA HIS A 39 -48.76 -1.61 -13.63
C HIS A 39 -47.68 -1.37 -14.68
N SER A 40 -48.08 -1.21 -15.95
CA SER A 40 -47.19 -0.72 -17.00
C SER A 40 -46.74 0.68 -16.63
N ARG A 41 -45.56 0.80 -16.02
CA ARG A 41 -44.85 2.08 -16.01
C ARG A 41 -44.57 2.43 -17.47
N SER A 42 -45.24 3.47 -17.93
CA SER A 42 -45.04 4.09 -19.23
C SER A 42 -43.54 4.25 -19.52
N ILE A 43 -43.10 3.72 -20.66
CA ILE A 43 -41.71 3.79 -21.16
C ILE A 43 -41.18 5.24 -21.18
N THR A 44 -42.08 6.23 -21.21
CA THR A 44 -41.75 7.66 -21.20
C THR A 44 -41.20 8.15 -19.85
N SER A 45 -41.59 7.57 -18.71
CA SER A 45 -41.09 8.03 -17.39
C SER A 45 -39.67 7.52 -17.12
N PHE A 46 -39.35 6.29 -17.54
CA PHE A 46 -38.02 5.70 -17.43
C PHE A 46 -36.98 6.48 -18.24
N ARG A 47 -37.36 6.97 -19.42
CA ARG A 47 -36.46 7.73 -20.30
C ARG A 47 -36.21 9.14 -19.78
N ALA A 48 -37.19 9.76 -19.11
CA ALA A 48 -37.03 11.07 -18.50
C ALA A 48 -36.12 11.01 -17.25
N GLU A 49 -36.36 10.05 -16.34
CA GLU A 49 -35.52 9.87 -15.13
C GLU A 49 -34.07 9.51 -15.49
N ALA A 50 -33.86 8.65 -16.50
CA ALA A 50 -32.53 8.33 -17.00
C ALA A 50 -31.84 9.53 -17.68
N SER A 51 -32.57 10.36 -18.42
CA SER A 51 -32.00 11.53 -19.08
C SER A 51 -31.63 12.65 -18.10
N THR A 52 -32.39 12.83 -17.02
CA THR A 52 -32.08 13.81 -15.97
C THR A 52 -30.87 13.38 -15.14
N THR A 53 -30.81 12.11 -14.75
CA THR A 53 -29.66 11.55 -14.01
C THR A 53 -28.36 11.54 -14.82
N ILE A 54 -28.41 11.31 -16.14
CA ILE A 54 -27.23 11.46 -17.01
C ILE A 54 -26.73 12.90 -17.03
N ASN A 55 -27.64 13.88 -17.10
CA ASN A 55 -27.27 15.31 -17.13
C ASN A 55 -26.69 15.78 -15.77
N GLU A 56 -27.23 15.28 -14.66
CA GLU A 56 -26.71 15.54 -13.32
C GLU A 56 -25.32 14.91 -13.11
N ASN A 57 -25.11 13.68 -13.58
CA ASN A 57 -23.80 13.02 -13.50
C ASN A 57 -22.74 13.77 -14.31
N GLU A 58 -23.07 14.22 -15.52
CA GLU A 58 -22.20 15.07 -16.35
C GLU A 58 -21.89 16.42 -15.68
N ALA A 59 -22.88 17.04 -15.03
CA ALA A 59 -22.68 18.27 -14.28
C ALA A 59 -21.71 18.06 -13.10
N ILE A 60 -21.80 16.92 -12.40
CA ILE A 60 -20.87 16.55 -11.32
C ILE A 60 -19.44 16.41 -11.85
N LEU A 61 -19.24 15.69 -12.97
CA LEU A 61 -17.91 15.48 -13.56
C LEU A 61 -17.24 16.79 -14.02
N ARG A 62 -18.01 17.85 -14.26
CA ARG A 62 -17.51 19.18 -14.66
C ARG A 62 -17.28 20.12 -13.48
N LEU A 63 -17.53 19.69 -12.25
CA LEU A 63 -17.25 20.52 -11.08
C LEU A 63 -15.73 20.79 -11.00
N PRO A 64 -15.29 22.04 -10.75
CA PRO A 64 -13.86 22.41 -10.78
C PRO A 64 -12.96 21.63 -9.81
N MET A 65 -13.52 20.95 -8.83
CA MET A 65 -12.78 20.11 -7.87
C MET A 65 -12.35 18.76 -8.45
N PHE A 66 -12.94 18.32 -9.56
CA PHE A 66 -12.54 17.11 -10.29
C PHE A 66 -11.70 17.53 -11.49
N LEU A 67 -10.45 17.11 -11.51
CA LEU A 67 -9.50 17.52 -12.53
C LEU A 67 -9.71 16.71 -13.82
N ASP A 68 -9.61 17.38 -14.97
CA ASP A 68 -9.39 16.68 -16.24
C ASP A 68 -7.91 16.32 -16.35
N GLU A 69 -7.57 15.13 -15.87
CA GLU A 69 -6.20 14.62 -15.87
C GLU A 69 -5.61 14.51 -17.28
N VAL A 70 -6.44 14.18 -18.28
CA VAL A 70 -6.00 14.04 -19.68
C VAL A 70 -5.64 15.40 -20.25
N GLU A 71 -6.48 16.41 -20.01
CA GLU A 71 -6.20 17.78 -20.44
C GLU A 71 -4.93 18.31 -19.77
N LEU A 72 -4.77 18.13 -18.46
CA LEU A 72 -3.58 18.59 -17.73
C LEU A 72 -2.30 17.94 -18.25
N LEU A 73 -2.32 16.63 -18.48
CA LEU A 73 -1.17 15.90 -19.02
C LEU A 73 -0.87 16.30 -20.48
N SER A 74 -1.88 16.68 -21.27
CA SER A 74 -1.69 17.15 -22.65
C SER A 74 -0.97 18.50 -22.76
N LYS A 75 -1.02 19.31 -21.70
CA LYS A 75 -0.38 20.65 -21.63
C LYS A 75 1.10 20.59 -21.22
N ARG A 76 1.64 19.40 -20.99
CA ARG A 76 3.05 19.21 -20.62
C ARG A 76 3.98 19.63 -21.77
N PRO A 77 5.22 20.08 -21.47
CA PRO A 77 6.18 20.45 -22.50
C PRO A 77 6.42 19.30 -23.50
N ALA A 78 6.61 19.62 -24.79
CA ALA A 78 6.90 18.62 -25.82
C ALA A 78 8.22 17.85 -25.58
N SER A 79 9.12 18.40 -24.76
CA SER A 79 10.35 17.73 -24.31
C SER A 79 10.14 16.72 -23.19
N ALA A 80 8.94 16.70 -22.58
CA ALA A 80 8.62 15.78 -21.50
C ALA A 80 8.37 14.37 -22.05
N LEU A 81 8.81 13.35 -21.32
CA LEU A 81 8.52 11.95 -21.66
C LEU A 81 7.01 11.71 -21.64
N SER A 82 6.51 10.90 -22.57
CA SER A 82 5.09 10.53 -22.57
C SER A 82 4.73 9.76 -21.29
N PRO A 83 3.46 9.81 -20.83
CA PRO A 83 3.03 9.04 -19.68
C PRO A 83 3.34 7.54 -19.78
N GLN A 84 3.21 6.96 -20.97
CA GLN A 84 3.48 5.55 -21.24
C GLN A 84 4.96 5.22 -21.07
N GLU A 85 5.87 6.07 -21.55
CA GLU A 85 7.32 5.89 -21.36
C GLU A 85 7.70 5.98 -19.88
N MET A 86 7.15 6.95 -19.14
CA MET A 86 7.41 7.10 -17.71
C MET A 86 6.95 5.87 -16.92
N ILE A 87 5.74 5.37 -17.22
CA ILE A 87 5.21 4.14 -16.59
C ILE A 87 6.10 2.93 -16.96
N LEU A 88 6.61 2.86 -18.19
CA LEU A 88 7.52 1.78 -18.59
C LEU A 88 8.84 1.84 -17.83
N ILE A 89 9.42 3.04 -17.62
CA ILE A 89 10.62 3.23 -16.79
C ILE A 89 10.35 2.75 -15.36
N ALA A 90 9.23 3.16 -14.77
CA ALA A 90 8.83 2.74 -13.42
C ALA A 90 8.70 1.21 -13.31
N LYS A 91 8.00 0.56 -14.25
CA LYS A 91 7.85 -0.89 -14.27
C LYS A 91 9.17 -1.62 -14.49
N SER A 92 10.03 -1.10 -15.37
CA SER A 92 11.36 -1.66 -15.63
C SER A 92 12.22 -1.62 -14.36
N PHE A 93 12.21 -0.49 -13.65
CA PHE A 93 12.91 -0.35 -12.38
C PHE A 93 12.43 -1.35 -11.32
N LEU A 94 11.11 -1.56 -11.21
CA LEU A 94 10.58 -2.54 -10.25
C LEU A 94 10.91 -3.99 -10.66
N ALA A 95 10.91 -4.29 -11.95
CA ALA A 95 11.15 -5.62 -12.47
C ALA A 95 12.59 -6.12 -12.22
N THR A 96 13.59 -5.24 -12.20
CA THR A 96 15.01 -5.64 -12.05
C THR A 96 15.34 -6.22 -10.67
N SER A 97 14.53 -5.95 -9.64
CA SER A 97 14.75 -6.49 -8.28
C SER A 97 13.51 -7.12 -7.66
N GLY A 98 12.50 -7.44 -8.46
CA GLY A 98 11.23 -7.97 -7.95
C GLY A 98 10.51 -7.00 -7.01
N GLY A 99 10.78 -5.70 -7.09
CA GLY A 99 10.13 -4.66 -6.30
C GLY A 99 10.90 -4.08 -5.12
N LEU A 100 12.16 -4.49 -4.89
CA LEU A 100 12.89 -4.19 -3.65
C LEU A 100 13.88 -3.03 -3.74
N GLY A 101 13.93 -2.32 -4.86
CA GLY A 101 14.80 -1.14 -5.01
C GLY A 101 15.49 -0.97 -6.36
N GLY A 102 15.08 -1.73 -7.36
CA GLY A 102 15.51 -1.68 -8.75
C GLY A 102 17.02 -1.66 -9.02
N ASP A 103 17.36 -1.32 -10.26
CA ASP A 103 18.76 -1.27 -10.72
C ASP A 103 19.36 0.10 -10.36
N PRO A 104 20.49 0.16 -9.60
CA PRO A 104 21.18 1.41 -9.29
C PRO A 104 21.60 2.24 -10.50
N ALA A 105 21.77 1.62 -11.68
CA ALA A 105 22.09 2.34 -12.92
C ALA A 105 20.93 3.22 -13.41
N MET A 106 19.70 2.93 -12.99
CA MET A 106 18.51 3.73 -13.31
C MET A 106 18.32 4.94 -12.38
N LEU A 107 19.14 5.09 -11.35
CA LEU A 107 19.05 6.17 -10.37
C LEU A 107 19.98 7.33 -10.72
N SER A 108 19.49 8.57 -10.65
CA SER A 108 20.27 9.79 -10.80
C SER A 108 21.34 9.91 -9.71
N SER A 109 22.43 10.63 -9.98
CA SER A 109 23.42 10.99 -8.94
C SER A 109 22.81 11.86 -7.82
N SER A 110 21.76 12.63 -8.14
CA SER A 110 21.01 13.44 -7.17
C SER A 110 19.82 12.68 -6.56
N PHE A 111 19.79 11.36 -6.66
CA PHE A 111 18.65 10.55 -6.21
C PHE A 111 18.40 10.68 -4.71
N THR A 112 17.12 10.72 -4.33
CA THR A 112 16.66 10.69 -2.93
C THR A 112 15.61 9.59 -2.71
N PHE A 113 15.73 8.85 -1.61
CA PHE A 113 14.72 7.89 -1.15
C PHE A 113 14.04 8.36 0.14
N GLU A 114 12.71 8.24 0.19
CA GLU A 114 11.90 8.64 1.35
C GLU A 114 10.76 7.65 1.64
N GLY A 115 10.63 7.23 2.89
CA GLY A 115 9.45 6.55 3.41
C GLY A 115 8.93 7.25 4.67
N PRO A 116 7.79 6.79 5.23
CA PRO A 116 7.14 7.49 6.36
C PRO A 116 8.01 7.71 7.59
N VAL A 117 9.03 6.86 7.80
CA VAL A 117 9.93 6.90 8.96
C VAL A 117 11.41 6.91 8.53
N VAL A 118 11.71 6.68 7.25
CA VAL A 118 13.08 6.51 6.74
C VAL A 118 13.38 7.58 5.70
N GLY A 119 14.55 8.18 5.82
CA GLY A 119 15.07 9.14 4.85
C GLY A 119 14.97 10.59 5.32
N PRO A 120 15.36 11.54 4.45
CA PRO A 120 15.83 11.32 3.09
C PRO A 120 17.16 10.53 3.06
N LEU A 121 17.28 9.55 2.16
CA LEU A 121 18.53 8.81 1.90
C LEU A 121 19.07 9.18 0.51
N SER A 122 20.39 9.37 0.40
CA SER A 122 21.08 9.50 -0.88
C SER A 122 21.09 8.18 -1.68
N LYS A 123 21.53 8.24 -2.94
CA LYS A 123 21.73 7.06 -3.80
C LYS A 123 22.55 5.97 -3.11
N ASP A 124 23.72 6.33 -2.59
CA ASP A 124 24.65 5.36 -2.02
C ASP A 124 24.11 4.73 -0.73
N GLU A 125 23.44 5.53 0.11
CA GLU A 125 22.77 5.04 1.32
C GLU A 125 21.61 4.09 0.99
N PHE A 126 20.80 4.43 -0.02
CA PHE A 126 19.71 3.59 -0.48
C PHE A 126 20.21 2.27 -1.05
N VAL A 127 21.17 2.32 -1.98
CA VAL A 127 21.77 1.12 -2.61
C VAL A 127 22.44 0.23 -1.56
N GLY A 128 23.17 0.82 -0.61
CA GLY A 128 23.75 0.10 0.52
C GLY A 128 22.69 -0.56 1.42
N ALA A 129 21.59 0.14 1.69
CA ALA A 129 20.50 -0.39 2.51
C ALA A 129 19.79 -1.57 1.82
N ILE A 130 19.41 -1.45 0.55
CA ILE A 130 18.74 -2.54 -0.19
C ILE A 130 19.68 -3.72 -0.44
N GLY A 131 20.98 -3.46 -0.70
CA GLY A 131 21.98 -4.50 -0.93
C GLY A 131 22.34 -5.29 0.33
N SER A 132 22.07 -4.73 1.51
CA SER A 132 22.32 -5.41 2.80
C SER A 132 21.31 -6.51 3.13
N VAL A 133 20.20 -6.59 2.37
CA VAL A 133 19.08 -7.49 2.65
C VAL A 133 18.88 -8.47 1.48
N ASP A 134 19.21 -9.74 1.70
CA ASP A 134 18.89 -10.82 0.75
C ASP A 134 17.43 -11.25 0.91
N PHE A 135 16.54 -10.48 0.27
CA PHE A 135 15.11 -10.72 0.37
C PHE A 135 14.66 -11.99 -0.37
N ALA A 136 15.35 -12.36 -1.44
CA ALA A 136 15.05 -13.57 -2.21
C ALA A 136 15.35 -14.82 -1.37
N ALA A 137 16.45 -14.81 -0.60
CA ALA A 137 16.71 -15.86 0.38
C ALA A 137 15.67 -15.83 1.51
N ALA A 138 15.31 -14.65 2.03
CA ALA A 138 14.35 -14.52 3.12
C ALA A 138 12.93 -15.01 2.75
N PHE A 139 12.49 -14.71 1.54
CA PHE A 139 11.15 -15.01 1.01
C PHE A 139 11.21 -15.55 -0.44
N PRO A 140 11.60 -16.83 -0.62
CA PRO A 140 11.69 -17.44 -1.95
C PRO A 140 10.36 -17.49 -2.73
N ASP A 141 9.22 -17.42 -2.02
CA ASP A 141 7.87 -17.43 -2.56
C ASP A 141 7.21 -16.04 -2.58
N PHE A 142 7.98 -14.96 -2.35
CA PHE A 142 7.41 -13.62 -2.31
C PHE A 142 6.81 -13.24 -3.66
N THR A 143 5.55 -12.84 -3.62
CA THR A 143 4.84 -12.29 -4.78
C THR A 143 4.64 -10.81 -4.56
N SER A 144 5.31 -10.00 -5.38
CA SER A 144 5.10 -8.55 -5.45
C SER A 144 3.92 -8.24 -6.37
N GLU A 145 3.01 -7.37 -5.92
CA GLU A 145 1.77 -7.04 -6.62
C GLU A 145 1.71 -5.53 -6.84
N PHE A 146 1.86 -5.07 -8.08
CA PHE A 146 1.86 -3.65 -8.44
C PHE A 146 0.72 -3.32 -9.39
N TYR A 147 -0.03 -2.25 -9.12
CA TYR A 147 -1.16 -1.82 -9.94
C TYR A 147 -1.42 -0.32 -9.81
N GLY A 148 -2.33 0.21 -10.64
CA GLY A 148 -2.73 1.63 -10.57
C GLY A 148 -1.65 2.61 -10.99
N PHE A 149 -0.77 2.23 -11.94
CA PHE A 149 0.26 3.13 -12.46
C PHE A 149 -0.37 4.30 -13.22
N HIS A 150 0.00 5.52 -12.86
CA HIS A 150 -0.39 6.74 -13.57
C HIS A 150 0.66 7.85 -13.36
N VAL A 151 0.72 8.80 -14.27
CA VAL A 151 1.52 10.03 -14.09
C VAL A 151 0.68 11.03 -13.32
N ASP A 152 1.30 11.70 -12.36
CA ASP A 152 0.64 12.78 -11.63
C ASP A 152 0.29 13.94 -12.59
N PRO A 153 -1.00 14.32 -12.70
CA PRO A 153 -1.42 15.41 -13.59
C PRO A 153 -0.97 16.80 -13.10
N LEU A 154 -0.60 16.92 -11.82
CA LEU A 154 -0.10 18.15 -11.19
C LEU A 154 1.43 18.17 -11.13
N GLU A 155 2.05 17.03 -10.88
CA GLU A 155 3.51 16.82 -10.85
C GLU A 155 3.96 15.94 -12.04
N GLY A 156 3.93 16.49 -13.26
CA GLY A 156 4.08 15.72 -14.52
C GLY A 156 5.37 14.92 -14.73
N ASP A 157 6.33 14.95 -13.80
CA ASP A 157 7.55 14.15 -13.75
C ASP A 157 7.45 12.94 -12.80
N ARG A 158 6.28 12.72 -12.17
CA ARG A 158 6.06 11.71 -11.15
C ARG A 158 5.11 10.61 -11.60
N VAL A 159 5.49 9.36 -11.37
CA VAL A 159 4.64 8.18 -11.55
C VAL A 159 4.19 7.68 -10.19
N TRP A 160 2.88 7.61 -9.97
CA TRP A 160 2.25 6.96 -8.82
C TRP A 160 1.89 5.51 -9.14
N TYR A 161 1.98 4.64 -8.15
CA TYR A 161 1.47 3.27 -8.23
C TYR A 161 1.13 2.74 -6.83
N THR A 162 0.33 1.68 -6.78
CA THR A 162 0.04 0.95 -5.54
C THR A 162 0.81 -0.35 -5.50
N ALA A 163 1.46 -0.62 -4.37
CA ALA A 163 2.19 -1.83 -4.07
C ALA A 163 1.48 -2.67 -3.00
N ARG A 164 1.46 -3.97 -3.22
CA ARG A 164 1.12 -5.02 -2.26
C ARG A 164 2.14 -6.16 -2.42
N GLY A 165 2.00 -7.15 -1.57
CA GLY A 165 2.76 -8.37 -1.72
C GLY A 165 2.56 -9.31 -0.55
N LYS A 166 2.94 -10.56 -0.76
CA LYS A 166 2.84 -11.60 0.25
C LYS A 166 3.90 -12.66 0.04
N GLY A 167 4.33 -13.29 1.11
CA GLY A 167 5.29 -14.39 1.07
C GLY A 167 5.52 -14.98 2.44
N LYS A 168 6.00 -16.21 2.48
CA LYS A 168 6.35 -16.90 3.71
C LYS A 168 7.84 -16.77 3.96
N ASN A 169 8.21 -16.30 5.15
CA ASN A 169 9.61 -16.21 5.52
C ASN A 169 10.18 -17.60 5.82
N THR A 170 10.86 -18.21 4.86
CA THR A 170 11.47 -19.55 4.96
C THR A 170 12.99 -19.53 4.90
N GLY A 171 13.60 -18.34 4.78
CA GLY A 171 15.05 -18.16 4.89
C GLY A 171 15.45 -16.99 5.78
N PRO A 172 16.76 -16.74 5.93
CA PRO A 172 17.27 -15.71 6.80
C PRO A 172 17.03 -14.31 6.21
N LEU A 173 16.77 -13.33 7.07
CA LEU A 173 16.65 -11.90 6.75
C LEU A 173 17.63 -11.13 7.64
N ILE A 174 18.92 -11.19 7.33
CA ILE A 174 19.98 -10.65 8.19
C ILE A 174 19.89 -9.11 8.26
N PRO A 175 20.11 -8.50 9.45
CA PRO A 175 20.38 -9.11 10.76
C PRO A 175 19.12 -9.48 11.57
N PHE A 176 17.93 -9.22 11.05
CA PHE A 176 16.69 -9.29 11.81
C PHE A 176 16.20 -10.72 12.08
N VAL A 177 16.35 -11.62 11.10
CA VAL A 177 16.03 -13.05 11.19
C VAL A 177 17.32 -13.82 10.89
N PRO A 178 18.15 -14.11 11.90
CA PRO A 178 19.41 -14.83 11.72
C PRO A 178 19.19 -16.32 11.42
N GLU A 179 18.00 -16.85 11.70
CA GLU A 179 17.71 -18.27 11.50
C GLU A 179 17.66 -18.65 10.01
N LYS A 180 18.44 -19.66 9.61
CA LYS A 180 18.46 -20.16 8.23
C LYS A 180 17.10 -20.68 7.75
N SER A 181 16.24 -21.15 8.66
CA SER A 181 14.89 -21.62 8.35
C SER A 181 13.87 -20.48 8.20
N GLY A 182 14.27 -19.24 8.43
CA GLY A 182 13.35 -18.13 8.67
C GLY A 182 12.47 -18.38 9.91
N THR A 183 11.44 -17.56 10.04
CA THR A 183 10.43 -17.64 11.11
C THR A 183 9.26 -18.57 10.78
N GLY A 184 9.10 -18.95 9.51
CA GLY A 184 7.96 -19.71 9.00
C GLY A 184 6.65 -18.92 8.92
N LYS A 185 6.65 -17.61 9.23
CA LYS A 185 5.45 -16.76 9.22
C LYS A 185 5.15 -16.23 7.82
N MET A 186 3.85 -16.12 7.54
CA MET A 186 3.35 -15.46 6.34
C MET A 186 3.34 -13.94 6.56
N VAL A 187 3.82 -13.19 5.58
CA VAL A 187 3.67 -11.73 5.52
C VAL A 187 2.65 -11.40 4.45
N VAL A 188 1.71 -10.51 4.76
CA VAL A 188 0.73 -9.97 3.83
C VAL A 188 0.73 -8.46 3.99
N ASN A 189 1.26 -7.76 2.99
CA ASN A 189 1.37 -6.31 3.02
C ASN A 189 0.00 -5.64 2.78
N PRO A 190 -0.27 -4.53 3.49
CA PRO A 190 -1.36 -3.62 3.15
C PRO A 190 -1.11 -2.94 1.80
N PRO A 191 -2.13 -2.35 1.17
CA PRO A 191 -1.93 -1.44 0.05
C PRO A 191 -1.08 -0.25 0.49
N GLN A 192 -0.02 0.01 -0.27
CA GLN A 192 0.89 1.13 -0.10
C GLN A 192 0.93 1.95 -1.38
N VAL A 193 0.77 3.26 -1.28
CA VAL A 193 1.00 4.15 -2.42
C VAL A 193 2.47 4.51 -2.47
N CYS A 194 3.05 4.36 -3.66
CA CYS A 194 4.46 4.56 -3.94
C CYS A 194 4.61 5.51 -5.14
N SER A 195 5.77 6.16 -5.26
CA SER A 195 6.04 7.02 -6.42
C SER A 195 7.48 7.00 -6.87
N LEU A 196 7.69 7.26 -8.16
CA LEU A 196 9.00 7.49 -8.77
C LEU A 196 8.96 8.82 -9.50
N THR A 197 9.89 9.73 -9.18
CA THR A 197 10.10 10.97 -9.95
C THR A 197 11.21 10.72 -10.97
N ILE A 198 10.96 11.11 -12.23
CA ILE A 198 11.80 10.79 -13.39
C ILE A 198 12.23 12.09 -14.06
N ASP A 199 13.54 12.27 -14.20
CA ASP A 199 14.08 13.36 -15.01
C ASP A 199 13.82 13.07 -16.50
N HIS A 200 13.09 13.97 -17.17
CA HIS A 200 12.71 13.76 -18.57
C HIS A 200 13.90 13.75 -19.55
N SER A 201 14.98 14.47 -19.23
CA SER A 201 16.14 14.62 -20.12
C SER A 201 17.09 13.43 -20.05
N THR A 202 17.33 12.93 -18.84
CA THR A 202 18.26 11.82 -18.58
C THR A 202 17.55 10.47 -18.53
N ARG A 203 16.23 10.46 -18.34
CA ARG A 203 15.39 9.28 -18.07
C ARG A 203 15.73 8.56 -16.76
N LEU A 204 16.52 9.18 -15.88
CA LEU A 204 16.91 8.63 -14.59
C LEU A 204 15.91 8.99 -13.50
N ILE A 205 15.79 8.11 -12.51
CA ILE A 205 14.93 8.33 -11.34
C ILE A 205 15.66 9.26 -10.37
N THR A 206 15.01 10.36 -10.00
CA THR A 206 15.54 11.35 -9.05
C THR A 206 14.95 11.20 -7.65
N ARG A 207 13.76 10.61 -7.52
CA ARG A 207 13.17 10.32 -6.21
C ARG A 207 12.38 9.02 -6.21
N TYR A 208 12.49 8.26 -5.12
CA TYR A 208 11.67 7.07 -4.87
C TYR A 208 11.00 7.14 -3.50
N THR A 209 9.67 7.04 -3.47
CA THR A 209 8.90 7.02 -2.22
C THR A 209 8.11 5.72 -2.06
N ILE A 210 8.21 5.08 -0.89
CA ILE A 210 7.46 3.85 -0.56
C ILE A 210 7.00 3.83 0.88
N GLY A 211 6.13 2.89 1.23
CA GLY A 211 5.78 2.64 2.64
C GLY A 211 4.52 3.37 3.12
N TYR A 212 3.92 4.22 2.29
CA TYR A 212 2.74 5.00 2.64
C TYR A 212 1.49 4.14 2.57
N VAL A 213 1.14 3.52 3.71
CA VAL A 213 -0.02 2.65 3.86
C VAL A 213 -1.32 3.45 3.74
N VAL A 214 -2.17 3.06 2.79
CA VAL A 214 -3.47 3.72 2.55
C VAL A 214 -4.65 2.98 3.18
N ASP A 215 -4.47 1.72 3.59
CA ASP A 215 -5.42 1.00 4.43
C ASP A 215 -4.68 0.12 5.45
N ARG A 216 -4.72 0.53 6.72
CA ARG A 216 -4.04 -0.16 7.82
C ARG A 216 -4.75 -1.42 8.32
N THR A 217 -6.00 -1.64 7.88
CA THR A 217 -6.82 -2.78 8.31
C THR A 217 -6.57 -4.03 7.47
N VAL A 218 -5.89 -3.87 6.34
CA VAL A 218 -5.58 -4.94 5.40
C VAL A 218 -4.22 -5.57 5.71
N GLY A 219 -4.13 -6.89 5.59
CA GLY A 219 -2.88 -7.61 5.80
C GLY A 219 -2.56 -7.84 7.27
N ASN A 220 -1.29 -8.13 7.58
CA ASN A 220 -0.85 -8.50 8.93
C ASN A 220 0.36 -7.72 9.44
N THR A 221 0.71 -6.61 8.79
CA THR A 221 1.85 -5.76 9.16
C THR A 221 1.53 -4.74 10.26
N GLY A 222 0.33 -4.80 10.84
CA GLY A 222 -0.12 -3.82 11.83
C GLY A 222 -0.29 -2.41 11.27
N GLY A 223 -0.53 -2.28 9.96
CA GLY A 223 -0.66 -0.98 9.30
C GLY A 223 0.64 -0.28 8.99
N LEU A 224 1.77 -0.98 9.10
CA LEU A 224 3.10 -0.48 8.76
C LEU A 224 3.47 -0.90 7.33
N GLY A 225 4.17 0.00 6.63
CA GLY A 225 4.70 -0.25 5.29
C GLY A 225 6.18 -0.65 5.30
N GLY A 226 6.70 -0.94 4.11
CA GLY A 226 8.11 -1.27 3.89
C GLY A 226 8.63 -2.41 4.78
N LEU A 227 9.94 -2.37 5.05
CA LEU A 227 10.60 -3.37 5.91
C LEU A 227 10.02 -3.41 7.33
N TYR A 228 9.51 -2.29 7.84
CA TYR A 228 9.02 -2.21 9.22
C TYR A 228 7.75 -3.04 9.40
N GLY A 229 6.86 -3.00 8.42
CA GLY A 229 5.68 -3.86 8.39
C GLY A 229 6.01 -5.34 8.25
N ILE A 230 7.00 -5.67 7.43
CA ILE A 230 7.50 -7.04 7.31
C ILE A 230 8.03 -7.53 8.66
N LEU A 231 8.93 -6.78 9.30
CA LEU A 231 9.51 -7.13 10.60
C LEU A 231 8.44 -7.28 11.69
N TYR A 232 7.43 -6.42 11.71
CA TYR A 232 6.28 -6.54 12.60
C TYR A 232 5.52 -7.85 12.38
N ALA A 233 5.19 -8.20 11.13
CA ALA A 233 4.49 -9.44 10.79
C ALA A 233 5.30 -10.70 11.14
N LEU A 234 6.64 -10.62 11.08
CA LEU A 234 7.54 -11.68 11.53
C LEU A 234 7.62 -11.77 13.07
N GLY A 235 7.03 -10.84 13.81
CA GLY A 235 7.10 -10.74 15.28
C GLY A 235 8.45 -10.25 15.78
N ARG A 236 9.14 -9.42 14.98
CA ARG A 236 10.42 -8.80 15.30
C ARG A 236 10.37 -7.29 15.06
N PRO A 237 9.41 -6.56 15.66
CA PRO A 237 9.30 -5.12 15.46
C PRO A 237 10.56 -4.41 15.95
N LEU A 238 10.86 -3.26 15.35
CA LEU A 238 11.98 -2.44 15.79
C LEU A 238 11.65 -1.75 17.13
N PRO A 239 12.65 -1.53 18.00
CA PRO A 239 12.43 -1.11 19.38
C PRO A 239 12.23 0.42 19.53
N PHE A 240 11.53 1.06 18.60
CA PHE A 240 11.23 2.50 18.67
C PHE A 240 9.77 2.82 18.28
N PRO A 241 9.18 3.89 18.82
CA PRO A 241 7.74 4.16 18.70
C PRO A 241 7.23 4.24 17.26
N GLU A 242 8.00 4.83 16.36
CA GLU A 242 7.61 5.09 14.96
C GLU A 242 7.50 3.80 14.12
N ALA A 243 8.15 2.71 14.55
CA ALA A 243 8.05 1.39 13.93
C ALA A 243 6.99 0.50 14.57
N ASN A 244 6.08 1.07 15.37
CA ASN A 244 4.96 0.34 15.96
C ASN A 244 3.63 0.73 15.30
N PRO A 245 2.65 -0.20 15.24
CA PRO A 245 1.31 0.11 14.80
C PRO A 245 0.73 1.31 15.55
N TRP A 246 -0.04 2.13 14.83
CA TRP A 246 -0.78 3.21 15.45
C TRP A 246 -1.68 2.68 16.58
N LYS A 247 -1.64 3.36 17.72
CA LYS A 247 -2.52 3.11 18.87
C LYS A 247 -3.14 4.43 19.30
N LYS A 248 -4.41 4.39 19.72
CA LYS A 248 -5.04 5.54 20.37
C LYS A 248 -4.26 5.91 21.62
N SER A 249 -4.00 7.19 21.80
CA SER A 249 -3.56 7.69 23.11
C SER A 249 -4.72 7.61 24.10
N LEU A 250 -4.42 7.47 25.40
CA LEU A 250 -5.45 7.47 26.45
C LEU A 250 -6.35 8.72 26.40
N PRO A 251 -5.81 9.95 26.22
CA PRO A 251 -6.66 11.14 26.08
C PRO A 251 -7.60 11.05 24.89
N TYR A 252 -7.13 10.53 23.75
CA TYR A 252 -7.94 10.41 22.55
C TYR A 252 -9.04 9.35 22.68
N ASP A 253 -8.74 8.24 23.35
CA ASP A 253 -9.73 7.19 23.64
C ASP A 253 -10.83 7.70 24.57
N LEU A 254 -10.47 8.46 25.62
CA LEU A 254 -11.42 9.07 26.54
C LEU A 254 -12.31 10.10 25.82
N PHE A 255 -11.72 10.96 25.00
CA PHE A 255 -12.46 11.96 24.21
C PHE A 255 -13.51 11.30 23.31
N GLN A 256 -13.16 10.22 22.61
CA GLN A 256 -14.11 9.50 21.76
C GLN A 256 -15.26 8.86 22.55
N LYS A 257 -14.97 8.28 23.72
CA LYS A 257 -15.99 7.66 24.58
C LYS A 257 -16.99 8.69 25.09
N ILE A 258 -16.52 9.86 25.52
CA ILE A 258 -17.40 10.96 25.99
C ILE A 258 -18.24 11.49 24.83
N GLY A 259 -17.64 11.76 23.67
CA GLY A 259 -18.37 12.24 22.49
C GLY A 259 -19.46 11.27 22.04
N GLY A 260 -19.17 9.96 22.02
CA GLY A 260 -20.14 8.93 21.67
C GLY A 260 -21.29 8.76 22.68
N LEU A 261 -21.07 9.09 23.95
CA LEU A 261 -22.13 9.08 24.97
C LEU A 261 -23.06 10.29 24.80
N LEU A 262 -22.49 11.48 24.55
CA LEU A 262 -23.27 12.71 24.34
C LEU A 262 -24.14 12.62 23.08
N GLN A 263 -23.63 12.04 22.00
CA GLN A 263 -24.40 11.86 20.76
C GLN A 263 -25.58 10.89 20.91
N LYS A 264 -25.54 9.96 21.87
CA LYS A 264 -26.65 9.04 22.17
C LYS A 264 -27.71 9.62 23.08
N LEU A 265 -27.41 10.75 23.73
CA LEU A 265 -28.33 11.46 24.64
C LEU A 265 -29.07 12.60 23.93
N GLN A 266 -28.71 12.91 22.68
CA GLN A 266 -29.44 13.80 21.76
C GLN A 266 -30.33 12.97 20.83
#